data_AF-A0AAW2QKY3-F1
#
_entry.id   AF-A0AAW2QKY3-F1
#
_cell.length_a   1.000
_cell.length_b   1.000
_cell.length_c   1.000
_cell.angle_alpha   90.00
_cell.angle_beta   90.00
_cell.angle_gamma   90.00
#
_symmetry.space_group_name_H-M   'P 1'
#
loop_
_entity.id
_entity.type
_entity.pdbx_description
1 polymer ?
#
loop_
_entity_poly.entity_id
_entity_poly.type
_entity_poly.pdbx_seq_one_letter_code
_entity_poly.pdbx_strand_id
1 'polypeptide(L)'
;MATPSEARAVKSLNKSSGGRRFVFKTFSQRIEEIDIDVYRSLDPLKAEPSQGSSFFRDCLIEYRELNTAEDFISIYEEIFPLVQTLPQIILQKDLIVSSLLSRLKMEGRLSHEPILRLIAALSRDLLEDFIPFLRTIADSLECLLQSGADRDPEIIEQIFTSWSYIMMYLQKVSYQMLVMFSGITKLMGEVVEEPSELRKSGGVDPGSGAVLEVLILAFQRLYAELDPVELTFIWKCLCNKITDCVPNGKSLHLSRLLTLLISVVQNDYLGKISDYQTMVELVGLLLTMKVVDPDSEII
;
A
#
# COMPACT_ATOMS: atom_id res chain seq x y z
N MET A 1 13.64 17.11 38.94
CA MET A 1 12.93 17.54 37.71
C MET A 1 13.98 17.68 36.64
N ALA A 2 14.01 16.76 35.67
CA ALA A 2 14.94 16.83 34.54
C ALA A 2 14.41 17.85 33.54
N THR A 3 15.24 18.78 33.09
CA THR A 3 14.87 19.80 32.11
C THR A 3 14.95 19.23 30.68
N PRO A 4 14.18 19.76 29.71
CA PRO A 4 14.17 19.28 28.31
C PRO A 4 15.54 19.32 27.61
N SER A 5 16.48 20.11 28.12
CA SER A 5 17.86 20.21 27.67
C SER A 5 18.74 19.01 28.03
N GLU A 6 18.29 18.11 28.92
CA GLU A 6 19.02 16.92 29.36
C GLU A 6 18.58 15.63 28.63
N ALA A 7 17.60 15.73 27.73
CA ALA A 7 17.24 14.66 26.81
C ALA A 7 18.40 14.46 25.81
N ARG A 8 19.38 13.65 26.23
CA ARG A 8 20.57 13.27 25.46
C ARG A 8 20.21 13.02 24.00
N ALA A 9 20.99 13.65 23.12
CA ALA A 9 21.05 13.34 21.70
C ALA A 9 20.97 11.83 21.48
N VAL A 10 19.86 11.40 20.87
CA VAL A 10 19.71 10.05 20.33
C VAL A 10 20.95 9.81 19.46
N LYS A 11 21.65 8.69 19.66
CA LYS A 11 22.85 8.33 18.88
C LYS A 11 22.51 8.46 17.39
N SER A 12 22.93 9.57 16.77
CA SER A 12 22.68 9.81 15.36
C SER A 12 23.60 8.90 14.55
N LEU A 13 23.05 8.26 13.53
CA LEU A 13 23.83 7.44 12.60
C LEU A 13 24.98 8.27 12.01
N ASN A 14 26.14 7.64 11.90
CA ASN A 14 27.23 8.22 11.15
C ASN A 14 26.87 8.19 9.64
N LYS A 15 26.36 9.30 9.10
CA LYS A 15 26.09 9.49 7.67
C LYS A 15 27.33 9.94 6.87
N SER A 16 28.51 10.02 7.50
CA SER A 16 29.74 10.36 6.76
C SER A 16 30.12 9.24 5.80
N SER A 17 30.71 9.60 4.66
CA SER A 17 31.28 8.66 3.68
C SER A 17 32.55 7.97 4.19
N GLY A 18 32.57 7.57 5.46
CA GLY A 18 33.66 6.81 6.06
C GLY A 18 33.65 5.36 5.58
N GLY A 19 34.80 4.69 5.65
CA GLY A 19 35.06 3.37 5.06
C GLY A 19 34.24 2.16 5.59
N ARG A 20 33.13 2.36 6.31
CA ARG A 20 32.23 1.28 6.70
C ARG A 20 31.05 1.21 5.74
N ARG A 21 31.13 0.28 4.79
CA ARG A 21 30.11 0.02 3.75
C ARG A 21 28.77 -0.46 4.31
N PHE A 22 28.78 -1.17 5.44
CA PHE A 22 27.58 -1.73 6.06
C PHE A 22 27.35 -1.11 7.44
N VAL A 23 26.15 -0.54 7.63
CA VAL A 23 25.74 0.11 8.88
C VAL A 23 24.36 -0.41 9.25
N PHE A 24 24.17 -0.76 10.51
CA PHE A 24 22.86 -1.15 11.02
C PHE A 24 21.87 0.01 10.90
N LYS A 25 20.69 -0.28 10.37
CA LYS A 25 19.56 0.65 10.32
C LYS A 25 18.42 0.12 11.18
N THR A 26 17.80 1.00 11.94
CA THR A 26 16.60 0.68 12.72
C THR A 26 15.39 0.51 11.78
N PHE A 27 14.32 -0.11 12.30
CA PHE A 27 13.08 -0.28 11.56
C PHE A 27 12.55 1.05 10.99
N SER A 28 12.38 2.08 11.84
CA SER A 28 11.91 3.40 11.40
C SER A 28 12.79 4.02 10.31
N GLN A 29 14.11 3.85 10.40
CA GLN A 29 15.02 4.36 9.35
C GLN A 29 14.88 3.60 8.03
N ARG A 30 14.62 2.29 8.05
CA ARG A 30 14.33 1.55 6.82
C ARG A 30 13.02 2.03 6.21
N ILE A 31 12.00 2.28 7.02
CA ILE A 31 10.70 2.82 6.56
C ILE A 31 10.85 4.21 5.94
N GLU A 32 11.58 5.12 6.59
CA GLU A 32 11.88 6.46 6.05
C GLU A 32 12.63 6.42 4.71
N GLU A 33 13.40 5.35 4.45
CA GLU A 33 14.16 5.16 3.22
C GLU A 33 13.36 4.49 2.09
N ILE A 34 12.15 3.97 2.37
CA ILE A 34 11.30 3.37 1.35
C ILE A 34 10.87 4.44 0.35
N ASP A 35 11.39 4.32 -0.88
CA ASP A 35 11.10 5.21 -1.99
C ASP A 35 10.39 4.44 -3.10
N ILE A 36 9.06 4.51 -3.10
CA ILE A 36 8.21 3.82 -4.09
C ILE A 36 7.96 4.76 -5.27
N ASP A 37 8.96 4.95 -6.13
CA ASP A 37 8.81 5.74 -7.36
C ASP A 37 8.68 4.84 -8.59
N VAL A 38 7.43 4.46 -8.87
CA VAL A 38 7.08 3.63 -10.02
C VAL A 38 6.89 4.47 -11.30
N TYR A 39 6.60 5.76 -11.17
CA TYR A 39 6.24 6.65 -12.29
C TYR A 39 7.46 7.30 -12.94
N ARG A 40 8.54 7.53 -12.17
CA ARG A 40 9.78 8.17 -12.64
C ARG A 40 10.98 7.25 -12.56
N SER A 41 10.77 5.94 -12.38
CA SER A 41 11.86 4.98 -12.33
C SER A 41 12.78 5.16 -13.54
N LEU A 42 14.07 5.34 -13.25
CA LEU A 42 15.12 5.45 -14.26
C LEU A 42 15.38 4.11 -14.96
N ASP A 43 14.81 3.01 -14.44
CA ASP A 43 14.82 1.74 -15.13
C ASP A 43 13.96 1.85 -16.39
N PRO A 44 14.50 1.54 -17.58
CA PRO A 44 13.71 1.56 -18.80
C PRO A 44 12.49 0.67 -18.60
N LEU A 45 11.30 1.18 -18.94
CA LEU A 45 10.07 0.38 -19.03
C LEU A 45 10.45 -0.95 -19.67
N LYS A 46 10.26 -2.07 -18.94
CA LYS A 46 10.64 -3.40 -19.44
C LYS A 46 10.20 -3.50 -20.89
N ALA A 47 11.16 -3.83 -21.76
CA ALA A 47 10.94 -3.97 -23.18
C ALA A 47 9.70 -4.84 -23.42
N GLU A 48 8.98 -4.57 -24.53
CA GLU A 48 7.84 -5.42 -24.87
C GLU A 48 8.27 -6.88 -24.92
N PRO A 49 7.42 -7.80 -24.43
CA PRO A 49 7.74 -9.21 -24.40
C PRO A 49 8.02 -9.70 -25.81
N SER A 50 8.85 -10.74 -25.91
CA SER A 50 9.10 -11.40 -27.19
C SER A 50 7.80 -11.85 -27.86
N GLN A 51 7.75 -11.90 -29.20
CA GLN A 51 6.54 -12.28 -29.93
C GLN A 51 5.97 -13.61 -29.44
N GLY A 52 4.72 -13.59 -28.97
CA GLY A 52 4.02 -14.75 -28.43
C GLY A 52 4.23 -15.00 -26.93
N SER A 53 5.10 -14.24 -26.26
CA SER A 53 5.25 -14.22 -24.80
C SER A 53 4.33 -13.16 -24.16
N SER A 54 4.43 -12.99 -22.84
CA SER A 54 3.69 -11.99 -22.06
C SER A 54 4.54 -11.43 -20.93
N PHE A 55 4.14 -10.29 -20.35
CA PHE A 55 4.87 -9.69 -19.22
C PHE A 55 4.88 -10.62 -18.01
N PHE A 56 3.76 -11.29 -17.74
CA PHE A 56 3.64 -12.28 -16.66
C PHE A 56 4.59 -13.46 -16.87
N ARG A 57 4.62 -14.02 -18.08
CA ARG A 57 5.48 -15.17 -18.41
C ARG A 57 6.96 -14.83 -18.28
N ASP A 58 7.37 -13.68 -18.81
CA ASP A 58 8.76 -13.23 -18.73
C ASP A 58 9.17 -12.98 -17.27
N CYS A 59 8.28 -12.39 -16.46
CA CYS A 59 8.47 -12.22 -15.02
C CYS A 59 8.59 -13.58 -14.28
N LEU A 60 7.77 -14.57 -14.63
CA LEU A 60 7.80 -15.90 -14.03
C LEU A 60 9.13 -16.62 -14.30
N ILE A 61 9.65 -16.51 -15.51
CA ILE A 61 10.94 -17.09 -15.89
C ILE A 61 12.09 -16.40 -15.15
N GLU A 62 12.08 -15.07 -15.10
CA GLU A 62 13.08 -14.29 -14.37
C GLU A 62 13.14 -14.70 -12.88
N TYR A 63 12.00 -14.75 -12.19
CA TYR A 63 11.98 -15.16 -10.80
C TYR A 63 12.27 -16.65 -10.60
N ARG A 64 12.08 -17.49 -11.63
CA ARG A 64 12.54 -18.89 -11.58
C ARG A 64 14.06 -18.99 -11.48
N GLU A 65 14.78 -18.05 -12.09
CA GLU A 65 16.24 -17.97 -12.00
C GLU A 65 16.72 -17.32 -10.71
N LEU A 66 15.97 -16.35 -10.18
CA LEU A 66 16.36 -15.55 -9.01
C LEU A 66 15.92 -16.14 -7.66
N ASN A 67 14.84 -16.92 -7.62
CA ASN A 67 14.22 -17.35 -6.37
C ASN A 67 14.22 -18.89 -6.21
N THR A 68 14.57 -19.35 -5.02
CA THR A 68 14.70 -20.78 -4.66
C THR A 68 13.78 -21.19 -3.51
N ALA A 69 12.84 -20.34 -3.11
CA ALA A 69 11.94 -20.62 -2.01
C ALA A 69 10.87 -21.66 -2.41
N GLU A 70 10.53 -22.55 -1.48
CA GLU A 70 9.64 -23.71 -1.71
C GLU A 70 8.24 -23.30 -2.18
N ASP A 71 7.63 -22.29 -1.54
CA ASP A 71 6.30 -21.82 -1.91
C ASP A 71 6.27 -21.26 -3.34
N PHE A 72 7.29 -20.48 -3.73
CA PHE A 72 7.41 -19.98 -5.09
C PHE A 72 7.64 -21.10 -6.10
N ILE A 73 8.49 -22.09 -5.80
CA ILE A 73 8.71 -23.24 -6.67
C ILE A 73 7.40 -24.00 -6.90
N SER A 74 6.60 -24.19 -5.85
CA SER A 74 5.29 -24.85 -5.94
C SER A 74 4.33 -24.10 -6.87
N ILE A 75 4.27 -22.76 -6.75
CA ILE A 75 3.47 -21.91 -7.65
C ILE A 75 3.96 -22.00 -9.08
N TYR A 76 5.29 -21.97 -9.27
CA TYR A 76 5.89 -22.07 -10.60
C TYR A 76 5.48 -23.37 -11.29
N GLU A 77 5.58 -24.51 -10.60
CA GLU A 77 5.22 -25.81 -11.17
C GLU A 77 3.73 -25.91 -11.50
N GLU A 78 2.87 -25.28 -10.69
CA GLU A 78 1.42 -25.24 -10.91
C GLU A 78 1.03 -24.35 -12.10
N ILE A 79 1.58 -23.13 -12.17
CA ILE A 79 1.15 -22.10 -13.11
C ILE A 79 1.92 -22.14 -14.43
N PHE A 80 3.17 -22.61 -14.46
CA PHE A 80 3.98 -22.56 -15.69
C PHE A 80 3.29 -23.21 -16.92
N PRO A 81 2.64 -24.39 -16.83
CA PRO A 81 1.94 -24.98 -17.97
C PRO A 81 0.77 -24.13 -18.51
N LEU A 82 0.24 -23.24 -17.67
CA LEU A 82 -0.95 -22.43 -17.90
C LEU A 82 -0.64 -21.08 -18.58
N VAL A 83 0.62 -20.65 -18.57
CA VAL A 83 1.00 -19.27 -18.93
C VAL A 83 1.96 -19.16 -20.10
N GLN A 84 1.90 -20.11 -21.04
CA GLN A 84 2.82 -20.11 -22.19
C GLN A 84 2.52 -18.98 -23.18
N THR A 85 1.27 -18.53 -23.25
CA THR A 85 0.81 -17.45 -24.14
C THR A 85 -0.21 -16.55 -23.46
N LEU A 86 -0.33 -15.30 -23.90
CA LEU A 86 -1.32 -14.35 -23.36
C LEU A 86 -2.78 -14.87 -23.42
N PRO A 87 -3.25 -15.53 -24.51
CA PRO A 87 -4.61 -16.09 -24.54
C PRO A 87 -4.86 -17.16 -23.46
N GLN A 88 -3.85 -17.96 -23.10
CA GLN A 88 -3.99 -18.94 -22.01
C GLN A 88 -4.10 -18.25 -20.65
N ILE A 89 -3.30 -17.19 -20.44
CA ILE A 89 -3.36 -16.37 -19.22
C ILE A 89 -4.77 -15.77 -19.07
N ILE A 90 -5.34 -15.20 -20.14
CA ILE A 90 -6.69 -14.63 -20.12
C ILE A 90 -7.73 -15.72 -19.79
N LEU A 91 -7.60 -16.93 -20.34
CA LEU A 91 -8.51 -18.04 -20.10
C LEU A 91 -8.44 -18.56 -18.66
N GLN A 92 -7.27 -18.54 -18.03
CA GLN A 92 -7.00 -19.17 -16.73
C GLN A 92 -6.75 -18.15 -15.60
N LYS A 93 -7.08 -16.87 -15.84
CA LYS A 93 -6.85 -15.76 -14.90
C LYS A 93 -7.34 -16.02 -13.48
N ASP A 94 -8.50 -16.64 -13.31
CA ASP A 94 -9.06 -16.97 -11.99
C ASP A 94 -8.21 -17.99 -11.22
N LEU A 95 -7.70 -19.01 -11.92
CA LEU A 95 -6.84 -20.04 -11.33
C LEU A 95 -5.47 -19.45 -10.95
N ILE A 96 -4.90 -18.65 -11.86
CA ILE A 96 -3.60 -17.98 -11.67
C ILE A 96 -3.67 -17.10 -10.42
N VAL A 97 -4.67 -16.21 -10.33
CA VAL A 97 -4.87 -15.33 -9.17
C VAL A 97 -5.06 -16.14 -7.89
N SER A 98 -5.90 -17.17 -7.92
CA SER A 98 -6.17 -18.00 -6.74
C SER A 98 -4.91 -18.70 -6.22
N SER A 99 -4.09 -19.27 -7.12
CA SER A 99 -2.82 -19.92 -6.76
C SER A 99 -1.83 -18.91 -6.15
N LEU A 100 -1.65 -17.74 -6.77
CA LEU A 100 -0.78 -16.68 -6.26
C LEU A 100 -1.20 -16.21 -4.86
N LEU A 101 -2.48 -15.93 -4.65
CA LEU A 101 -3.00 -15.44 -3.37
C LEU A 101 -2.95 -16.50 -2.27
N SER A 102 -3.10 -17.79 -2.60
CA SER A 102 -3.08 -18.88 -1.62
C SER A 102 -1.77 -19.01 -0.85
N ARG A 103 -0.68 -18.44 -1.40
CA ARG A 103 0.69 -18.49 -0.87
C ARG A 103 1.17 -17.17 -0.27
N LEU A 104 0.34 -16.11 -0.30
CA LEU A 104 0.61 -14.87 0.44
C LEU A 104 0.29 -15.05 1.93
N LYS A 105 1.15 -15.79 2.61
CA LYS A 105 1.10 -16.02 4.07
C LYS A 105 2.48 -15.84 4.68
N MET A 106 2.55 -15.53 5.97
CA MET A 106 3.83 -15.20 6.62
C MET A 106 4.87 -16.31 6.59
N GLU A 107 4.44 -17.57 6.53
CA GLU A 107 5.35 -18.72 6.40
C GLU A 107 6.16 -18.65 5.10
N GLY A 108 5.58 -18.08 4.04
CA GLY A 108 6.16 -17.97 2.70
C GLY A 108 6.90 -16.66 2.43
N ARG A 109 7.47 -16.00 3.45
CA ARG A 109 8.09 -14.65 3.30
C ARG A 109 9.14 -14.54 2.20
N LEU A 110 9.89 -15.61 1.94
CA LEU A 110 10.92 -15.64 0.89
C LEU A 110 10.34 -15.70 -0.52
N SER A 111 9.03 -15.93 -0.64
CA SER A 111 8.27 -15.97 -1.89
C SER A 111 7.36 -14.75 -2.06
N HIS A 112 7.29 -13.82 -1.11
CA HIS A 112 6.41 -12.66 -1.21
C HIS A 112 6.79 -11.75 -2.38
N GLU A 113 8.06 -11.36 -2.50
CA GLU A 113 8.52 -10.53 -3.62
C GLU A 113 8.13 -11.12 -5.00
N PRO A 114 8.51 -12.36 -5.35
CA PRO A 114 8.16 -12.89 -6.67
C PRO A 114 6.65 -12.98 -6.88
N ILE A 115 5.88 -13.37 -5.86
CA ILE A 115 4.41 -13.46 -5.98
C ILE A 115 3.80 -12.08 -6.23
N LEU A 116 4.20 -11.07 -5.46
CA LEU A 116 3.72 -9.71 -5.61
C LEU A 116 4.09 -9.13 -6.98
N ARG A 117 5.31 -9.37 -7.44
CA ARG A 117 5.78 -8.94 -8.77
C ARG A 117 5.05 -9.63 -9.91
N LEU A 118 4.67 -10.89 -9.74
CA LEU A 118 3.81 -11.62 -10.68
C LEU A 118 2.40 -11.04 -10.73
N ILE A 119 1.82 -10.67 -9.58
CA ILE A 119 0.50 -10.02 -9.53
C ILE A 119 0.55 -8.67 -10.29
N ALA A 120 1.59 -7.87 -10.08
CA ALA A 120 1.78 -6.62 -10.82
C ALA A 120 2.01 -6.83 -12.33
N ALA A 121 2.75 -7.87 -12.73
CA ALA A 121 2.92 -8.22 -14.14
C ALA A 121 1.61 -8.69 -14.78
N LEU A 122 0.79 -9.44 -14.03
CA LEU A 122 -0.52 -9.91 -14.47
C LEU A 122 -1.47 -8.75 -14.71
N SER A 123 -1.45 -7.72 -13.86
CA SER A 123 -2.30 -6.54 -14.05
C SER A 123 -1.93 -5.76 -15.32
N ARG A 124 -0.66 -5.78 -15.72
CA ARG A 124 -0.20 -5.19 -16.98
C ARG A 124 -0.68 -5.96 -18.20
N ASP A 125 -0.67 -7.30 -18.13
CA ASP A 125 -1.15 -8.18 -19.22
C ASP A 125 -2.68 -8.12 -19.37
N LEU A 126 -3.43 -8.08 -18.26
CA LEU A 126 -4.90 -8.17 -18.27
C LEU A 126 -5.62 -6.81 -18.34
N LEU A 127 -5.02 -5.73 -17.82
CA LEU A 127 -5.63 -4.39 -17.76
C LEU A 127 -7.06 -4.42 -17.18
N GLU A 128 -8.08 -4.13 -17.98
CA GLU A 128 -9.48 -4.13 -17.55
C GLU A 128 -9.93 -5.51 -17.05
N ASP A 129 -9.43 -6.60 -17.62
CA ASP A 129 -9.78 -7.94 -17.15
C ASP A 129 -9.24 -8.25 -15.74
N PHE A 130 -8.34 -7.42 -15.21
CA PHE A 130 -7.78 -7.55 -13.87
C PHE A 130 -8.66 -6.95 -12.76
N ILE A 131 -9.51 -5.99 -13.11
CA ILE A 131 -10.28 -5.17 -12.16
C ILE A 131 -11.07 -6.01 -11.15
N PRO A 132 -11.76 -7.11 -11.55
CA PRO A 132 -12.54 -7.92 -10.61
C PRO A 132 -11.70 -8.50 -9.46
N PHE A 133 -10.40 -8.67 -9.66
CA PHE A 133 -9.48 -9.24 -8.66
C PHE A 133 -8.94 -8.23 -7.66
N LEU A 134 -9.05 -6.92 -7.94
CA LEU A 134 -8.47 -5.86 -7.09
C LEU A 134 -8.90 -5.96 -5.63
N ARG A 135 -10.19 -6.23 -5.40
CA ARG A 135 -10.74 -6.37 -4.05
C ARG A 135 -10.13 -7.57 -3.33
N THR A 136 -10.13 -8.73 -3.98
CA THR A 136 -9.58 -9.97 -3.41
C THR A 136 -8.08 -9.85 -3.12
N ILE A 137 -7.34 -9.17 -3.99
CA ILE A 137 -5.91 -8.88 -3.78
C ILE A 137 -5.74 -7.95 -2.58
N ALA A 138 -6.48 -6.85 -2.50
CA ALA A 138 -6.42 -5.93 -1.36
C ALA A 138 -6.73 -6.64 -0.03
N ASP A 139 -7.78 -7.48 -0.01
CA ASP A 139 -8.15 -8.29 1.16
C ASP A 139 -7.03 -9.26 1.57
N SER A 140 -6.31 -9.83 0.61
CA SER A 140 -5.18 -10.72 0.88
C SER A 140 -3.95 -9.98 1.40
N LEU A 141 -3.66 -8.79 0.86
CA LEU A 141 -2.58 -7.92 1.35
C LEU A 141 -2.85 -7.42 2.77
N GLU A 142 -4.10 -7.09 3.05
CA GLU A 142 -4.55 -6.71 4.39
C GLU A 142 -4.36 -7.84 5.40
N CYS A 143 -4.81 -9.05 5.05
CA CYS A 143 -4.60 -10.25 5.88
C CYS A 143 -3.11 -10.50 6.13
N LEU A 144 -2.27 -10.32 5.10
CA LEU A 144 -0.82 -10.45 5.22
C LEU A 144 -0.23 -9.42 6.20
N LEU A 145 -0.62 -8.14 6.09
CA LEU A 145 -0.21 -7.10 7.04
C LEU A 145 -0.64 -7.41 8.46
N GLN A 146 -1.89 -7.83 8.66
CA GLN A 146 -2.42 -8.22 9.98
C GLN A 146 -1.70 -9.43 10.59
N SER A 147 -1.20 -10.33 9.75
CA SER A 147 -0.46 -11.52 10.20
C SER A 147 1.00 -11.25 10.62
N GLY A 148 1.46 -9.99 10.55
CA GLY A 148 2.77 -9.55 11.05
C GLY A 148 3.73 -9.04 9.97
N ALA A 149 3.29 -8.93 8.71
CA ALA A 149 4.11 -8.32 7.66
C ALA A 149 4.32 -6.82 7.89
N ASP A 150 3.45 -6.17 8.65
CA ASP A 150 3.57 -4.77 9.06
C ASP A 150 4.83 -4.49 9.93
N ARG A 151 5.50 -5.54 10.43
CA ARG A 151 6.75 -5.43 11.21
C ARG A 151 8.00 -5.71 10.37
N ASP A 152 7.84 -6.04 9.09
CA ASP A 152 8.95 -6.29 8.17
C ASP A 152 9.00 -5.20 7.09
N PRO A 153 9.98 -4.28 7.14
CA PRO A 153 10.03 -3.16 6.20
C PRO A 153 10.20 -3.63 4.75
N GLU A 154 10.80 -4.79 4.53
CA GLU A 154 11.03 -5.34 3.19
C GLU A 154 9.74 -5.88 2.59
N ILE A 155 8.90 -6.57 3.39
CA ILE A 155 7.58 -7.02 2.94
C ILE A 155 6.66 -5.82 2.70
N ILE A 156 6.70 -4.81 3.58
CA ILE A 156 5.93 -3.56 3.39
C ILE A 156 6.31 -2.89 2.07
N GLU A 157 7.61 -2.73 1.80
CA GLU A 157 8.12 -2.16 0.55
C GLU A 157 7.64 -2.98 -0.65
N GLN A 158 7.73 -4.31 -0.60
CA GLN A 158 7.27 -5.19 -1.68
C GLN A 158 5.76 -5.06 -1.94
N ILE A 159 4.94 -5.04 -0.89
CA ILE A 159 3.48 -4.88 -0.98
C ILE A 159 3.13 -3.58 -1.68
N PHE A 160 3.68 -2.47 -1.18
CA PHE A 160 3.33 -1.14 -1.71
C PHE A 160 3.96 -0.87 -3.06
N THR A 161 5.14 -1.41 -3.36
CA THR A 161 5.73 -1.36 -4.69
C THR A 161 4.86 -2.09 -5.70
N SER A 162 4.46 -3.32 -5.39
CA SER A 162 3.55 -4.10 -6.24
C SER A 162 2.21 -3.39 -6.44
N TRP A 163 1.62 -2.89 -5.35
CA TRP A 163 0.37 -2.14 -5.43
C TRP A 163 0.51 -0.89 -6.31
N SER A 164 1.58 -0.10 -6.15
CA SER A 164 1.85 1.07 -7.01
C SER A 164 2.04 0.71 -8.48
N TYR A 165 2.68 -0.43 -8.81
CA TYR A 165 2.74 -0.91 -10.20
C TYR A 165 1.34 -1.23 -10.75
N ILE A 166 0.49 -1.92 -9.98
CA ILE A 166 -0.90 -2.18 -10.37
C ILE A 166 -1.62 -0.86 -10.65
N MET A 167 -1.49 0.12 -9.75
CA MET A 167 -2.07 1.46 -9.93
C MET A 167 -1.56 2.12 -11.21
N MET A 168 -0.24 2.12 -11.45
CA MET A 168 0.36 2.71 -12.64
C MET A 168 -0.12 2.05 -13.94
N TYR A 169 -0.31 0.73 -13.95
CA TYR A 169 -0.80 0.03 -15.15
C TYR A 169 -2.29 0.26 -15.39
N LEU A 170 -3.09 0.37 -14.33
CA LEU A 170 -4.53 0.55 -14.41
C LEU A 170 -4.99 2.02 -14.45
N GLN A 171 -4.10 2.99 -14.22
CA GLN A 171 -4.45 4.42 -14.17
C GLN A 171 -5.21 4.91 -15.41
N LYS A 172 -4.95 4.34 -16.60
CA LYS A 172 -5.64 4.70 -17.85
C LYS A 172 -7.12 4.33 -17.86
N VAL A 173 -7.60 3.52 -16.92
CA VAL A 173 -8.99 3.08 -16.81
C VAL A 173 -9.71 3.96 -15.77
N SER A 174 -10.17 5.14 -16.22
CA SER A 174 -10.54 6.30 -15.39
C SER A 174 -11.66 6.09 -14.34
N TYR A 175 -12.47 5.03 -14.40
CA TYR A 175 -13.63 4.85 -13.51
C TYR A 175 -13.36 3.97 -12.27
N GLN A 176 -12.18 3.35 -12.14
CA GLN A 176 -11.95 2.30 -11.12
C GLN A 176 -10.93 2.67 -10.06
N MET A 177 -10.41 3.89 -10.14
CA MET A 177 -9.68 4.56 -9.09
C MET A 177 -10.42 4.53 -7.73
N LEU A 178 -11.75 4.44 -7.74
CA LEU A 178 -12.58 4.30 -6.55
C LEU A 178 -12.45 2.92 -5.87
N VAL A 179 -12.37 1.82 -6.64
CA VAL A 179 -12.12 0.47 -6.10
C VAL A 179 -10.69 0.38 -5.57
N MET A 180 -9.75 0.97 -6.30
CA MET A 180 -8.35 1.07 -5.92
C MET A 180 -8.17 1.82 -4.60
N PHE A 181 -8.79 3.01 -4.49
CA PHE A 181 -8.77 3.81 -3.26
C PHE A 181 -9.47 3.11 -2.10
N SER A 182 -10.61 2.45 -2.36
CA SER A 182 -11.31 1.65 -1.34
C SER A 182 -10.40 0.57 -0.76
N GLY A 183 -9.67 -0.18 -1.60
CA GLY A 183 -8.67 -1.16 -1.16
C GLY A 183 -7.59 -0.53 -0.27
N ILE A 184 -7.05 0.62 -0.67
CA ILE A 184 -6.03 1.32 0.12
C ILE A 184 -6.58 1.83 1.47
N THR A 185 -7.77 2.43 1.48
CA THR A 185 -8.40 2.86 2.75
C THR A 185 -8.71 1.69 3.67
N LYS A 186 -8.94 0.49 3.10
CA LYS A 186 -9.09 -0.74 3.86
C LYS A 186 -7.77 -1.15 4.53
N LEU A 187 -6.66 -1.14 3.78
CA LEU A 187 -5.31 -1.34 4.33
C LEU A 187 -4.96 -0.36 5.46
N MET A 188 -5.59 0.83 5.50
CA MET A 188 -5.44 1.80 6.59
C MET A 188 -6.33 1.52 7.81
N GLY A 189 -7.43 0.80 7.65
CA GLY A 189 -8.55 0.77 8.59
C GLY A 189 -8.66 -0.41 9.53
N GLU A 190 -8.11 -1.57 9.18
CA GLU A 190 -8.20 -2.75 10.05
C GLU A 190 -6.85 -3.31 10.49
N VAL A 191 -5.78 -2.53 10.37
CA VAL A 191 -4.55 -2.80 11.13
C VAL A 191 -4.82 -2.37 12.59
N VAL A 192 -5.34 -3.33 13.35
CA VAL A 192 -5.55 -3.42 14.82
C VAL A 192 -6.93 -2.99 15.36
N GLU A 193 -7.83 -3.97 15.53
CA GLU A 193 -8.42 -4.27 16.85
C GLU A 193 -8.01 -5.70 17.23
N GLU A 194 -6.84 -5.87 17.87
CA GLU A 194 -6.58 -7.12 18.61
C GLU A 194 -7.41 -7.12 19.91
N PRO A 195 -7.93 -8.29 20.35
CA PRO A 195 -8.71 -8.42 21.57
C PRO A 195 -7.90 -7.96 22.80
N SER A 196 -8.61 -7.27 23.68
CA SER A 196 -8.16 -6.35 24.73
C SER A 196 -7.30 -6.91 25.88
N GLU A 197 -6.59 -8.03 25.73
CA GLU A 197 -5.87 -8.65 26.86
C GLU A 197 -4.35 -8.39 26.91
N LEU A 198 -3.75 -7.73 25.91
CA LEU A 198 -2.31 -7.39 25.95
C LEU A 198 -1.97 -5.90 25.85
N ARG A 199 -2.89 -5.00 26.24
CA ARG A 199 -2.60 -3.57 26.32
C ARG A 199 -1.81 -3.23 27.60
N LYS A 200 -0.53 -3.64 27.64
CA LYS A 200 0.46 -3.16 28.61
C LYS A 200 1.55 -2.34 27.93
N SER A 201 1.17 -1.31 27.18
CA SER A 201 1.89 -0.03 27.05
C SER A 201 1.14 0.82 26.02
N GLY A 202 0.88 2.09 26.34
CA GLY A 202 0.16 3.03 25.47
C GLY A 202 0.98 3.52 24.26
N GLY A 203 1.75 2.65 23.62
CA GLY A 203 2.46 2.96 22.38
C GLY A 203 1.62 2.64 21.15
N VAL A 204 1.63 3.52 20.15
CA VAL A 204 1.17 3.20 18.79
C VAL A 204 1.97 2.00 18.31
N ASP A 205 1.30 0.94 17.88
CA ASP A 205 1.96 -0.25 17.32
C ASP A 205 2.86 0.18 16.14
N PRO A 206 4.18 -0.06 16.20
CA PRO A 206 5.12 0.50 15.25
C PRO A 206 4.89 0.00 13.82
N GLY A 207 4.31 -1.18 13.64
CA GLY A 207 4.02 -1.72 12.31
C GLY A 207 2.90 -0.97 11.62
N SER A 208 1.81 -0.70 12.34
CA SER A 208 0.71 0.08 11.79
C SER A 208 1.07 1.54 11.45
N GLY A 209 1.98 2.15 12.21
CA GLY A 209 2.53 3.47 11.88
C GLY A 209 3.34 3.48 10.59
N ALA A 210 4.16 2.44 10.38
CA ALA A 210 4.97 2.30 9.18
C ALA A 210 4.14 2.11 7.91
N VAL A 211 3.09 1.28 7.98
CA VAL A 211 2.14 1.08 6.87
C VAL A 211 1.50 2.41 6.47
N LEU A 212 1.06 3.22 7.45
CA LEU A 212 0.49 4.54 7.20
C LEU A 212 1.50 5.50 6.52
N GLU A 213 2.75 5.50 6.98
CA GLU A 213 3.80 6.36 6.43
C GLU A 213 4.10 6.03 4.97
N VAL A 214 4.32 4.76 4.65
CA VAL A 214 4.57 4.29 3.28
C VAL A 214 3.36 4.57 2.38
N LEU A 215 2.15 4.41 2.90
CA LEU A 215 0.91 4.75 2.20
C LEU A 215 0.82 6.22 1.85
N ILE A 216 1.10 7.10 2.81
CA ILE A 216 1.10 8.55 2.57
C ILE A 216 2.11 8.89 1.47
N LEU A 217 3.33 8.35 1.53
CA LEU A 217 4.36 8.58 0.50
C LEU A 217 3.93 8.06 -0.89
N ALA A 218 3.34 6.87 -0.96
CA ALA A 218 2.82 6.30 -2.21
C ALA A 218 1.69 7.18 -2.80
N PHE A 219 0.78 7.65 -1.96
CA PHE A 219 -0.30 8.56 -2.38
C PHE A 219 0.21 9.91 -2.85
N GLN A 220 1.21 10.49 -2.19
CA GLN A 220 1.80 11.76 -2.60
C GLN A 220 2.42 11.67 -4.00
N ARG A 221 3.09 10.56 -4.31
CA ARG A 221 3.62 10.30 -5.66
C ARG A 221 2.51 10.10 -6.68
N LEU A 222 1.51 9.29 -6.36
CA LEU A 222 0.31 9.14 -7.19
C LEU A 222 -0.34 10.50 -7.48
N TYR A 223 -0.47 11.35 -6.46
CA TYR A 223 -1.05 12.67 -6.57
C TYR A 223 -0.29 13.60 -7.52
N ALA A 224 1.04 13.52 -7.51
CA ALA A 224 1.89 14.31 -8.40
C ALA A 224 1.66 13.99 -9.88
N GLU A 225 1.39 12.72 -10.20
CA GLU A 225 1.36 12.20 -11.57
C GLU A 225 -0.05 12.21 -12.19
N LEU A 226 -1.11 12.08 -11.40
CA LEU A 226 -2.49 12.07 -11.90
C LEU A 226 -2.97 13.43 -12.39
N ASP A 227 -3.93 13.39 -13.32
CA ASP A 227 -4.60 14.59 -13.81
C ASP A 227 -5.64 15.13 -12.80
N PRO A 228 -6.04 16.42 -12.91
CA PRO A 228 -7.01 17.03 -11.97
C PRO A 228 -8.39 16.34 -11.92
N VAL A 229 -8.80 15.69 -13.01
CA VAL A 229 -10.12 15.03 -13.10
C VAL A 229 -10.09 13.76 -12.25
N GLU A 230 -9.07 12.92 -12.44
CA GLU A 230 -8.82 11.70 -11.67
C GLU A 230 -8.67 12.01 -10.17
N LEU A 231 -7.91 13.06 -9.85
CA LEU A 231 -7.73 13.51 -8.47
C LEU A 231 -9.03 13.93 -7.79
N THR A 232 -9.95 14.56 -8.53
CA THR A 232 -11.26 14.94 -8.00
C THR A 232 -12.07 13.71 -7.57
N PHE A 233 -11.94 12.58 -8.26
CA PHE A 233 -12.60 11.33 -7.87
C PHE A 233 -11.98 10.71 -6.61
N ILE A 234 -10.65 10.65 -6.51
CA ILE A 234 -9.96 10.20 -5.29
C ILE A 234 -10.41 11.03 -4.09
N TRP A 235 -10.39 12.34 -4.27
CA TRP A 235 -10.73 13.31 -3.25
C TRP A 235 -12.14 13.10 -2.69
N LYS A 236 -13.15 12.99 -3.59
CA LYS A 236 -14.52 12.70 -3.19
C LYS A 236 -14.65 11.38 -2.45
N CYS A 237 -13.91 10.35 -2.89
CA CYS A 237 -13.91 9.05 -2.24
C CYS A 237 -13.35 9.13 -0.82
N LEU A 238 -12.22 9.82 -0.62
CA LEU A 238 -11.63 10.04 0.70
C LEU A 238 -12.58 10.78 1.64
N CYS A 239 -13.15 11.90 1.19
CA CYS A 239 -14.10 12.67 1.98
C CYS A 239 -15.33 11.82 2.36
N ASN A 240 -15.93 11.09 1.42
CA ASN A 240 -17.08 10.22 1.69
C ASN A 240 -16.72 9.11 2.69
N LYS A 241 -15.55 8.48 2.53
CA LYS A 241 -15.11 7.41 3.44
C LYS A 241 -14.91 7.93 4.86
N ILE A 242 -14.37 9.13 5.01
CA ILE A 242 -14.22 9.77 6.32
C ILE A 242 -15.61 10.04 6.91
N THR A 243 -16.51 10.66 6.14
CA THR A 243 -17.91 10.91 6.52
C THR A 243 -18.61 9.65 7.03
N ASP A 244 -18.46 8.52 6.33
CA ASP A 244 -19.01 7.21 6.74
C ASP A 244 -18.36 6.66 8.02
N CYS A 245 -17.10 7.00 8.29
CA CYS A 245 -16.38 6.57 9.48
C CYS A 245 -16.71 7.41 10.73
N VAL A 246 -17.09 8.68 10.55
CA VAL A 246 -17.39 9.59 11.65
C VAL A 246 -18.46 9.06 12.64
N PRO A 247 -19.64 8.56 12.20
CA PRO A 247 -20.66 8.06 13.12
C PRO A 247 -20.29 6.74 13.80
N ASN A 248 -19.31 6.00 13.29
CA ASN A 248 -18.95 4.65 13.76
C ASN A 248 -17.94 4.63 14.92
N GLY A 249 -17.48 5.78 15.41
CA GLY A 249 -16.64 5.88 16.62
C GLY A 249 -15.23 5.25 16.53
N LYS A 250 -14.79 4.78 15.36
CA LYS A 250 -13.45 4.20 15.15
C LYS A 250 -12.38 5.29 15.16
N SER A 251 -11.96 5.71 16.36
CA SER A 251 -11.06 6.87 16.57
C SER A 251 -9.71 6.74 15.85
N LEU A 252 -9.13 5.54 15.79
CA LEU A 252 -7.83 5.30 15.14
C LEU A 252 -7.92 5.33 13.61
N HIS A 253 -8.90 4.62 13.02
CA HIS A 253 -9.11 4.64 11.57
C HIS A 253 -9.44 6.06 11.08
N LEU A 254 -10.32 6.76 11.80
CA LEU A 254 -10.65 8.15 11.51
C LEU A 254 -9.39 9.03 11.59
N SER A 255 -8.57 8.90 12.63
CA SER A 255 -7.31 9.65 12.75
C SER A 255 -6.36 9.38 11.58
N ARG A 256 -6.25 8.13 11.11
CA ARG A 256 -5.40 7.77 9.96
C ARG A 256 -5.91 8.36 8.65
N LEU A 257 -7.22 8.25 8.39
CA LEU A 257 -7.83 8.84 7.20
C LEU A 257 -7.69 10.37 7.20
N LEU A 258 -7.86 11.02 8.36
CA LEU A 258 -7.63 12.45 8.51
C LEU A 258 -6.16 12.82 8.29
N THR A 259 -5.22 11.98 8.75
CA THR A 259 -3.78 12.19 8.49
C THR A 259 -3.49 12.13 7.00
N LEU A 260 -4.01 11.12 6.31
CA LEU A 260 -3.88 11.01 4.85
C LEU A 260 -4.49 12.24 4.15
N LEU A 261 -5.69 12.66 4.54
CA LEU A 261 -6.37 13.82 3.98
C LEU A 261 -5.54 15.10 4.16
N ILE A 262 -5.00 15.33 5.36
CA ILE A 262 -4.12 16.46 5.65
C ILE A 262 -2.89 16.41 4.76
N SER A 263 -2.26 15.25 4.60
CA SER A 263 -1.10 15.09 3.72
C SER A 263 -1.42 15.34 2.25
N VAL A 264 -2.61 14.98 1.77
CA VAL A 264 -3.05 15.27 0.40
C VAL A 264 -3.30 16.77 0.23
N VAL A 265 -4.02 17.40 1.17
CA VAL A 265 -4.28 18.86 1.17
C VAL A 265 -2.97 19.66 1.17
N GLN A 266 -2.01 19.26 2.01
CA GLN A 266 -0.71 19.93 2.10
C GLN A 266 0.07 19.87 0.79
N ASN A 267 -0.14 18.85 -0.04
CA ASN A 267 0.56 18.69 -1.31
C ASN A 267 -0.18 19.31 -2.51
N ASP A 268 -1.38 19.88 -2.33
CA ASP A 268 -2.10 20.61 -3.39
C ASP A 268 -1.53 22.01 -3.68
N TYR A 269 -0.19 22.16 -3.64
CA TYR A 269 0.49 23.40 -4.03
C TYR A 269 0.22 23.81 -5.49
N LEU A 270 -0.34 22.91 -6.30
CA LEU A 270 -0.65 23.12 -7.71
C LEU A 270 -2.11 23.51 -7.98
N GLY A 271 -2.99 23.50 -6.97
CA GLY A 271 -4.42 23.80 -7.14
C GLY A 271 -5.14 22.83 -8.07
N LYS A 272 -4.70 21.56 -8.11
CA LYS A 272 -5.32 20.52 -8.94
C LYS A 272 -6.70 20.14 -8.40
N ILE A 273 -6.92 20.28 -7.10
CA ILE A 273 -8.24 20.06 -6.50
C ILE A 273 -9.04 21.35 -6.63
N SER A 274 -10.15 21.30 -7.37
CA SER A 274 -11.04 22.44 -7.58
C SER A 274 -12.30 22.40 -6.71
N ASP A 275 -12.70 21.21 -6.25
CA ASP A 275 -13.94 20.97 -5.49
C ASP A 275 -13.69 20.86 -3.98
N TYR A 276 -13.53 22.02 -3.34
CA TYR A 276 -13.36 22.14 -1.88
C TYR A 276 -14.68 22.07 -1.10
N GLN A 277 -15.84 22.02 -1.78
CA GLN A 277 -17.15 22.02 -1.12
C GLN A 277 -17.30 20.79 -0.20
N THR A 278 -16.90 19.62 -0.69
CA THR A 278 -16.89 18.37 0.07
C THR A 278 -16.03 18.43 1.34
N MET A 279 -14.94 19.20 1.33
CA MET A 279 -14.12 19.42 2.51
C MET A 279 -14.77 20.33 3.53
N VAL A 280 -15.43 21.40 3.08
CA VAL A 280 -16.16 22.30 3.97
C VAL A 280 -17.28 21.54 4.69
N GLU A 281 -17.99 20.68 3.97
CA GLU A 281 -19.02 19.80 4.53
C GLU A 281 -18.45 18.81 5.55
N LEU A 282 -17.32 18.17 5.22
CA LEU A 282 -16.63 17.25 6.12
C LEU A 282 -16.16 17.94 7.41
N VAL A 283 -15.52 19.11 7.28
CA VAL A 283 -15.09 19.91 8.44
C VAL A 283 -16.27 20.34 9.28
N GLY A 284 -17.38 20.74 8.65
CA GLY A 284 -18.64 21.04 9.35
C GLY A 284 -19.14 19.86 10.17
N LEU A 285 -19.14 18.66 9.61
CA LEU A 285 -19.56 17.42 10.28
C LEU A 285 -18.63 17.05 11.46
N LEU A 286 -17.32 17.22 11.30
CA LEU A 286 -16.35 16.98 12.38
C LEU A 286 -16.51 18.01 13.52
N LEU A 287 -16.83 19.26 13.19
CA LEU A 287 -17.11 20.31 14.19
C LEU A 287 -18.41 20.04 14.93
N THR A 288 -19.48 19.61 14.26
CA THR A 288 -20.75 19.29 14.94
C THR A 288 -20.62 18.08 15.87
N MET A 289 -19.84 17.06 15.50
CA MET A 289 -19.51 15.96 16.43
C MET A 289 -18.74 16.42 17.67
N LYS A 290 -17.77 17.33 17.53
CA LYS A 290 -17.03 17.88 18.68
C LYS A 290 -17.88 18.80 19.57
N VAL A 291 -18.91 19.44 19.01
CA VAL A 291 -19.80 20.37 19.73
C VAL A 291 -20.94 19.65 20.46
N VAL A 292 -21.31 18.43 20.03
CA VAL A 292 -22.38 17.63 20.66
C VAL A 292 -21.91 16.90 21.93
N ASP A 293 -20.62 16.96 22.28
CA ASP A 293 -20.12 16.39 23.54
C ASP A 293 -19.38 17.41 24.44
N PRO A 294 -20.13 18.29 25.15
CA PRO A 294 -19.57 19.07 26.24
C PRO A 294 -19.43 18.28 27.56
N ASP A 295 -20.03 17.07 27.68
CA ASP A 295 -20.26 16.40 28.97
C ASP A 295 -19.87 14.90 29.04
N SER A 296 -19.26 14.26 28.02
CA SER A 296 -18.68 12.92 28.22
C SER A 296 -17.37 13.01 29.03
N GLU A 297 -17.55 12.93 30.35
CA GLU A 297 -16.47 12.74 31.30
C GLU A 297 -15.56 11.57 30.86
N ILE A 298 -14.28 11.90 30.75
CA ILE A 298 -13.17 10.95 30.65
C ILE A 298 -13.16 10.11 31.93
N ILE A 299 -13.53 8.82 31.83
CA ILE A 299 -13.03 7.75 32.70
C ILE A 299 -12.68 6.54 31.83
#